data_AF-A0AA40RUG7-F1
#
_entry.id   AF-A0AA40RUG7-F1
#
_cell.length_a   1.000
_cell.length_b   1.000
_cell.length_c   1.000
_cell.angle_alpha   90.00
_cell.angle_beta   90.00
_cell.angle_gamma   90.00
#
_symmetry.space_group_name_H-M   'P 1'
#
loop_
_entity.id
_entity.type
_entity.pdbx_description
1 polymer ?
#
loop_
_entity_poly.entity_id
_entity_poly.type
_entity_poly.pdbx_seq_one_letter_code
_entity_poly.pdbx_strand_id
1 'polypeptide(L)'
;MDELQAGAANVANMADFTQKRMAKQGGGKPEPLESFSEGFKCNRTGIVFPKLYRAHYPVLDLYEGRSEPVHDGSFFLQYQLTPAEQYANGSWPGVPQAKIEAFQVLSDDDKCWLEVFAFPTRERAEGFRDAALRFLPEAGPDMITQGPSGFFCITARQDKPNLYGLITYHTIGAIEMPGMSTTVDAFYSTTIDRAGVVTPADPLPD
;
A
#
# COMPACT_ATOMS: atom_id res chain seq x y z
N MET A 1 21.57 -37.50 19.66
CA MET A 1 20.54 -37.60 18.62
C MET A 1 19.86 -36.25 18.62
N ASP A 2 20.46 -35.36 17.86
CA ASP A 2 20.21 -33.92 17.80
C ASP A 2 19.83 -33.57 16.35
N GLU A 3 19.24 -32.39 16.17
CA GLU A 3 19.14 -31.63 14.90
C GLU A 3 18.04 -31.95 13.88
N LEU A 4 16.91 -32.57 14.25
CA LEU A 4 15.80 -32.79 13.28
C LEU A 4 14.46 -32.10 13.59
N GLN A 5 14.44 -31.12 14.52
CA GLN A 5 13.22 -30.37 14.85
C GLN A 5 13.38 -28.84 14.87
N ALA A 6 14.34 -28.30 14.10
CA ALA A 6 14.51 -26.85 13.87
C ALA A 6 14.12 -26.42 12.43
N GLY A 7 13.25 -27.19 11.77
CA GLY A 7 12.96 -27.07 10.33
C GLY A 7 11.61 -26.46 9.96
N ALA A 8 11.02 -25.58 10.78
CA ALA A 8 9.83 -24.83 10.39
C ALA A 8 10.25 -23.54 9.65
N ALA A 9 10.62 -23.73 8.39
CA ALA A 9 10.66 -22.78 7.28
C ALA A 9 10.59 -21.28 7.64
N ASN A 10 11.77 -20.68 7.83
CA ASN A 10 11.98 -19.26 7.54
C ASN A 10 11.67 -19.03 6.05
N VAL A 11 10.44 -18.63 5.72
CA VAL A 11 10.15 -18.04 4.42
C VAL A 11 10.75 -16.64 4.44
N ALA A 12 12.03 -16.56 4.07
CA ALA A 12 12.68 -15.28 3.84
C ALA A 12 11.98 -14.62 2.65
N ASN A 13 11.26 -13.53 2.91
CA ASN A 13 10.74 -12.66 1.87
C ASN A 13 11.92 -12.26 0.98
N MET A 14 11.83 -12.53 -0.32
CA MET A 14 12.89 -12.19 -1.27
C MET A 14 13.18 -10.69 -1.26
N ALA A 15 12.19 -9.83 -1.02
CA ALA A 15 12.36 -8.39 -0.87
C ALA A 15 13.16 -8.02 0.40
N ASP A 16 12.91 -8.70 1.53
CA ASP A 16 13.71 -8.54 2.75
C ASP A 16 15.15 -9.01 2.54
N PHE A 17 15.35 -10.07 1.76
CA PHE A 17 16.68 -10.56 1.42
C PHE A 17 17.42 -9.58 0.50
N THR A 18 16.74 -8.99 -0.49
CA THR A 18 17.32 -7.98 -1.39
C THR A 18 17.66 -6.69 -0.64
N GLN A 19 16.78 -6.19 0.22
CA GLN A 19 17.05 -5.02 1.07
C GLN A 19 18.21 -5.28 2.05
N LYS A 20 18.22 -6.43 2.73
CA LYS A 20 19.33 -6.81 3.64
C LYS A 20 20.65 -6.98 2.88
N ARG A 21 20.62 -7.50 1.65
CA ARG A 21 21.81 -7.66 0.81
C ARG A 21 22.35 -6.32 0.31
N MET A 22 21.48 -5.39 -0.08
CA MET A 22 21.86 -4.02 -0.44
C MET A 22 22.45 -3.25 0.75
N ALA A 23 21.86 -3.38 1.94
CA ALA A 23 22.40 -2.79 3.17
C ALA A 23 23.78 -3.35 3.56
N LYS A 24 24.02 -4.65 3.33
CA LYS A 24 25.29 -5.31 3.66
C LYS A 24 26.41 -5.00 2.65
N GLN A 25 26.09 -4.71 1.40
CA GLN A 25 27.08 -4.37 0.36
C GLN A 25 27.51 -2.89 0.38
N GLY A 26 26.69 -2.00 0.94
CA GLY A 26 26.99 -0.56 1.01
C GLY A 26 27.65 -0.06 2.30
N GLY A 27 27.86 -0.90 3.32
CA GLY A 27 28.43 -0.47 4.61
C GLY A 27 27.61 0.58 5.37
N GLY A 28 26.38 0.85 4.93
CA GLY A 28 25.50 1.86 5.51
C GLY A 28 24.67 1.29 6.66
N LYS A 29 24.50 2.09 7.72
CA LYS A 29 23.42 1.87 8.68
C LYS A 29 22.08 1.87 7.92
N PRO A 30 21.06 1.10 8.36
CA PRO A 30 19.73 1.19 7.78
C PRO A 30 19.33 2.66 7.76
N GLU A 31 19.03 3.17 6.56
CA GLU A 31 18.58 4.55 6.44
C GLU A 31 17.32 4.70 7.31
N PRO A 32 17.24 5.74 8.15
CA PRO A 32 16.00 6.04 8.85
C PRO A 32 14.92 6.21 7.78
N LEU A 33 13.79 5.49 7.94
CA LEU A 33 12.56 5.77 7.19
C LEU A 33 12.35 7.28 7.28
N GLU A 34 12.51 7.98 6.15
CA GLU A 34 12.45 9.44 6.08
C GLU A 34 11.25 9.92 6.90
N SER A 35 11.49 10.90 7.77
CA SER A 35 10.44 11.57 8.52
C SER A 35 9.37 12.04 7.52
N PHE A 36 8.23 11.35 7.48
CA PHE A 36 7.14 11.64 6.55
C PHE A 36 6.57 13.03 6.82
N SER A 37 7.13 14.05 6.18
CA SER A 37 6.64 15.44 6.23
C SER A 37 5.59 15.76 5.17
N GLU A 38 5.28 14.82 4.27
CA GLU A 38 4.49 15.08 3.04
C GLU A 38 3.40 14.03 2.76
N GLY A 39 2.89 13.37 3.81
CA GLY A 39 1.71 12.50 3.73
C GLY A 39 0.41 13.20 4.13
N PHE A 40 -0.76 12.60 3.86
CA PHE A 40 -2.03 13.10 4.40
C PHE A 40 -2.07 12.90 5.92
N LYS A 41 -2.30 13.97 6.68
CA LYS A 41 -2.45 13.91 8.14
C LYS A 41 -3.92 14.03 8.52
N CYS A 42 -4.46 13.02 9.21
CA CYS A 42 -5.78 13.12 9.80
C CYS A 42 -5.72 14.07 11.01
N ASN A 43 -6.39 15.22 10.94
CA ASN A 43 -6.42 16.18 12.05
C ASN A 43 -7.14 15.64 13.30
N ARG A 44 -8.06 14.68 13.14
CA ARG A 44 -8.85 14.12 14.24
C ARG A 44 -8.04 13.10 15.06
N THR A 45 -7.36 12.16 14.40
CA THR A 45 -6.60 11.09 15.08
C THR A 45 -5.09 11.40 15.18
N GLY A 46 -4.60 12.39 14.45
CA GLY A 46 -3.18 12.72 14.37
C GLY A 46 -2.36 11.75 13.49
N ILE A 47 -2.97 10.68 12.96
CA ILE A 47 -2.30 9.70 12.10
C ILE A 47 -1.80 10.38 10.81
N VAL A 48 -0.54 10.11 10.49
CA VAL A 48 0.09 10.53 9.24
C VAL A 48 0.14 9.32 8.30
N PHE A 49 -0.59 9.40 7.20
CA PHE A 49 -0.61 8.35 6.18
C PHE A 49 0.65 8.44 5.29
N PRO A 50 1.16 7.30 4.79
CA PRO A 50 2.23 7.30 3.80
C PRO A 50 1.85 8.05 2.52
N LYS A 51 2.86 8.50 1.78
CA LYS A 51 2.66 8.98 0.40
C LYS A 51 2.13 7.86 -0.48
N LEU A 52 1.29 8.24 -1.45
CA LEU A 52 0.82 7.33 -2.48
C LEU A 52 1.69 7.45 -3.72
N TYR A 53 1.94 6.33 -4.36
CA TYR A 53 2.69 6.23 -5.60
C TYR A 53 1.91 5.48 -6.65
N ARG A 54 1.99 5.95 -7.87
CA ARG A 54 1.48 5.30 -9.07
C ARG A 54 2.67 4.70 -9.81
N ALA A 55 2.67 3.39 -9.97
CA ALA A 55 3.72 2.65 -10.66
C ALA A 55 3.18 2.08 -11.97
N HIS A 56 3.88 2.35 -13.07
CA HIS A 56 3.62 1.76 -14.37
C HIS A 56 4.69 0.72 -14.63
N TYR A 57 4.31 -0.54 -14.54
CA TYR A 57 5.21 -1.67 -14.73
C TYR A 57 5.09 -2.21 -16.16
N PRO A 58 6.22 -2.54 -16.83
CA PRO A 58 6.17 -3.17 -18.14
C PRO A 58 5.53 -4.56 -18.04
N VAL A 59 4.61 -4.85 -18.96
CA VAL A 59 4.00 -6.18 -19.10
C VAL A 59 5.00 -7.11 -19.80
N LEU A 60 5.25 -8.28 -19.22
CA LEU A 60 6.12 -9.29 -19.82
C LEU A 60 5.30 -10.52 -20.15
N ASP A 61 5.27 -10.88 -21.43
CA ASP A 61 4.59 -12.07 -21.92
C ASP A 61 5.60 -13.14 -22.34
N LEU A 62 5.30 -14.39 -21.99
CA LEU A 62 6.04 -15.56 -22.46
C LEU A 62 5.22 -16.27 -23.53
N TYR A 63 5.52 -15.99 -24.80
CA TYR A 63 4.86 -16.67 -25.92
C TYR A 63 5.29 -18.13 -26.04
N GLU A 64 4.35 -18.99 -26.48
CA GLU A 64 4.62 -20.40 -26.70
C GLU A 64 5.79 -20.59 -27.70
N GLY A 65 6.77 -21.41 -27.31
CA GLY A 65 7.98 -21.64 -28.10
C GLY A 65 9.11 -20.62 -27.91
N ARG A 66 8.96 -19.62 -27.03
CA ARG A 66 10.06 -18.73 -26.62
C ARG A 66 10.62 -19.13 -25.25
N SER A 67 11.92 -18.91 -25.08
CA SER A 67 12.65 -19.14 -23.81
C SER A 67 12.77 -17.89 -22.95
N GLU A 68 12.46 -16.71 -23.50
CA GLU A 68 12.62 -15.42 -22.83
C GLU A 68 11.32 -14.61 -22.90
N PRO A 69 10.92 -13.93 -21.81
CA PRO A 69 9.79 -13.00 -21.81
C PRO A 69 10.05 -11.83 -22.75
N VAL A 70 8.99 -11.34 -23.39
CA VAL A 70 9.03 -10.19 -24.30
C VAL A 70 8.12 -9.10 -23.77
N HIS A 71 8.60 -7.87 -23.77
CA HIS A 71 7.76 -6.69 -23.55
C HIS A 71 6.90 -6.45 -24.78
N ASP A 72 5.57 -6.42 -24.60
CA ASP A 72 4.59 -6.23 -25.68
C ASP A 72 4.37 -4.74 -26.03
N GLY A 73 5.09 -3.82 -25.35
CA GLY A 73 4.92 -2.38 -25.47
C GLY A 73 3.90 -1.79 -24.50
N SER A 74 3.18 -2.61 -23.73
CA SER A 74 2.17 -2.17 -22.78
C SER A 74 2.72 -2.07 -21.35
N PHE A 75 1.98 -1.35 -20.51
CA PHE A 75 2.28 -1.19 -19.09
C PHE A 75 1.00 -1.44 -18.30
N PHE A 76 1.15 -2.06 -17.14
CA PHE A 76 0.06 -2.17 -16.18
C PHE A 76 0.26 -1.18 -15.04
N LEU A 77 -0.86 -0.70 -14.51
CA LEU A 77 -0.90 0.29 -13.45
C LEU A 77 -1.03 -0.37 -12.09
N GLN A 78 -0.22 0.06 -11.13
CA GLN A 78 -0.37 -0.32 -9.73
C GLN A 78 -0.26 0.90 -8.81
N TYR A 79 -1.12 0.94 -7.80
CA TYR A 79 -1.05 1.93 -6.73
C TYR A 79 -0.33 1.31 -5.53
N GLN A 80 0.63 2.02 -4.97
CA GLN A 80 1.50 1.50 -3.90
C GLN A 80 1.79 2.56 -2.83
N LEU A 81 2.16 2.09 -1.63
CA LEU A 81 2.42 2.93 -0.45
C LEU A 81 3.92 3.20 -0.21
N THR A 82 4.79 2.68 -1.07
CA THR A 82 6.25 2.87 -1.00
C THR A 82 6.79 3.23 -2.40
N PRO A 83 7.93 3.92 -2.50
CA PRO A 83 8.55 4.20 -3.80
C PRO A 83 9.33 2.99 -4.36
N ALA A 84 9.39 1.87 -3.62
CA ALA A 84 10.16 0.70 -4.03
C ALA A 84 9.48 -0.02 -5.20
N GLU A 85 10.28 -0.45 -6.16
CA GLU A 85 9.83 -1.33 -7.24
C GLU A 85 9.43 -2.69 -6.67
N GLN A 86 8.18 -3.10 -6.92
CA GLN A 86 7.64 -4.37 -6.40
C GLN A 86 7.85 -5.53 -7.38
N TYR A 87 7.88 -5.23 -8.69
CA TYR A 87 8.10 -6.23 -9.73
C TYR A 87 9.48 -6.04 -10.35
N ALA A 88 10.25 -7.13 -10.45
CA ALA A 88 11.57 -7.08 -11.06
C ALA A 88 11.56 -7.01 -12.60
N ASN A 89 10.40 -6.73 -13.24
CA ASN A 89 10.28 -6.76 -14.70
C ASN A 89 11.20 -5.73 -15.39
N GLY A 90 11.43 -4.58 -14.77
CA GLY A 90 12.35 -3.57 -15.29
C GLY A 90 13.82 -4.01 -15.32
N SER A 91 14.19 -5.08 -14.59
CA SER A 91 15.57 -5.57 -14.55
C SER A 91 15.98 -6.42 -15.77
N TRP A 92 15.04 -6.74 -16.66
CA TRP A 92 15.30 -7.57 -17.84
C TRP A 92 15.96 -6.77 -18.97
N PRO A 93 16.99 -7.32 -19.66
CA PRO A 93 17.63 -6.64 -20.77
C PRO A 93 16.64 -6.25 -21.88
N GLY A 94 16.66 -4.98 -22.30
CA GLY A 94 15.78 -4.45 -23.36
C GLY A 94 14.36 -4.11 -22.90
N VAL A 95 14.03 -4.30 -21.61
CA VAL A 95 12.74 -3.93 -21.03
C VAL A 95 12.87 -2.53 -20.38
N PRO A 96 11.92 -1.61 -20.60
CA PRO A 96 11.94 -0.31 -19.95
C PRO A 96 11.79 -0.44 -18.43
N GLN A 97 12.41 0.48 -17.67
CA GLN A 97 12.24 0.55 -16.22
C GLN A 97 10.81 0.92 -15.85
N ALA A 98 10.34 0.46 -14.68
CA ALA A 98 9.07 0.90 -14.14
C ALA A 98 9.08 2.42 -13.88
N LYS A 99 8.00 3.11 -14.24
CA LYS A 99 7.82 4.54 -13.94
C LYS A 99 7.00 4.69 -12.66
N ILE A 100 7.63 5.14 -11.58
CA ILE A 100 6.99 5.33 -10.27
C ILE A 100 6.93 6.83 -9.95
N GLU A 101 5.72 7.34 -9.73
CA GLU A 101 5.47 8.77 -9.44
C GLU A 101 4.62 8.95 -8.18
N ALA A 102 5.00 9.89 -7.32
CA ALA A 102 4.20 10.26 -6.16
C ALA A 102 2.99 11.09 -6.59
N PHE A 103 1.84 10.91 -5.93
CA PHE A 103 0.64 11.68 -6.20
C PHE A 103 -0.16 11.96 -4.92
N GLN A 104 -1.01 12.99 -5.00
CA GLN A 104 -1.92 13.39 -3.91
C GLN A 104 -3.41 13.33 -4.33
N VAL A 105 -3.68 13.38 -5.63
CA VAL A 105 -5.02 13.27 -6.23
C VAL A 105 -4.97 12.31 -7.40
N LEU A 106 -6.08 11.61 -7.65
CA LEU A 106 -6.23 10.76 -8.83
C LEU A 106 -6.35 11.63 -10.09
N SER A 107 -5.81 11.13 -11.20
CA SER A 107 -5.94 11.73 -12.53
C SER A 107 -7.33 11.47 -13.13
N ASP A 108 -7.68 12.20 -14.18
CA ASP A 108 -8.96 12.01 -14.88
C ASP A 108 -9.09 10.61 -15.51
N ASP A 109 -7.96 10.03 -15.91
CA ASP A 109 -7.88 8.70 -16.51
C ASP A 109 -7.94 7.55 -15.48
N ASP A 110 -7.83 7.86 -14.18
CA ASP A 110 -7.94 6.85 -13.14
C ASP A 110 -9.41 6.45 -12.95
N LYS A 111 -9.73 5.27 -13.50
CA LYS A 111 -11.05 4.62 -13.38
C LYS A 111 -11.13 3.78 -12.11
N CYS A 112 -10.77 4.37 -10.98
CA CYS A 112 -10.88 3.74 -9.67
C CYS A 112 -11.20 4.76 -8.57
N TRP A 113 -11.64 4.24 -7.43
CA TRP A 113 -11.44 4.92 -6.15
C TRP A 113 -10.29 4.22 -5.41
N LEU A 114 -9.61 4.93 -4.51
CA LEU A 114 -8.63 4.35 -3.62
C LEU A 114 -9.11 4.42 -2.18
N GLU A 115 -8.88 3.36 -1.43
CA GLU A 115 -9.02 3.37 0.03
C GLU A 115 -7.68 3.06 0.69
N VAL A 116 -7.34 3.85 1.69
CA VAL A 116 -6.10 3.71 2.46
C VAL A 116 -6.47 3.55 3.92
N PHE A 117 -6.11 2.42 4.52
CA PHE A 117 -6.49 2.07 5.88
C PHE A 117 -5.28 2.13 6.81
N ALA A 118 -5.45 2.69 8.00
CA ALA A 118 -4.46 2.66 9.07
C ALA A 118 -4.85 1.62 10.13
N PHE A 119 -3.89 0.77 10.50
CA PHE A 119 -4.03 -0.26 11.52
C PHE A 119 -2.93 -0.10 12.59
N PRO A 120 -3.28 -0.32 13.88
CA PRO A 120 -2.31 -0.20 14.96
C PRO A 120 -1.29 -1.34 14.98
N THR A 121 -1.65 -2.52 14.46
CA THR A 121 -0.79 -3.72 14.47
C THR A 121 -0.75 -4.40 13.11
N ARG A 122 0.31 -5.17 12.88
CA ARG A 122 0.54 -5.90 11.63
C ARG A 122 -0.52 -6.97 11.40
N GLU A 123 -0.89 -7.68 12.45
CA GLU A 123 -1.85 -8.80 12.41
C GLU A 123 -3.23 -8.30 11.94
N ARG A 124 -3.64 -7.10 12.37
CA ARG A 124 -4.89 -6.49 11.90
C ARG A 124 -4.82 -6.10 10.42
N ALA A 125 -3.69 -5.53 9.99
CA ALA A 125 -3.47 -5.18 8.59
C ALA A 125 -3.47 -6.43 7.69
N GLU A 126 -2.79 -7.50 8.11
CA GLU A 126 -2.74 -8.79 7.40
C GLU A 126 -4.12 -9.44 7.34
N GLY A 127 -4.86 -9.49 8.46
CA GLY A 127 -6.23 -9.99 8.49
C GLY A 127 -7.16 -9.21 7.56
N PHE A 128 -7.03 -7.88 7.50
CA PHE A 128 -7.77 -7.05 6.56
C PHE A 128 -7.38 -7.35 5.11
N ARG A 129 -6.08 -7.42 4.79
CA ARG A 129 -5.60 -7.74 3.44
C ARG A 129 -6.16 -9.08 2.97
N ASP A 130 -6.05 -10.11 3.79
CA ASP A 130 -6.49 -11.46 3.44
C ASP A 130 -8.01 -11.52 3.23
N ALA A 131 -8.79 -10.74 4.00
CA ALA A 131 -10.21 -10.57 3.76
C ALA A 131 -10.46 -9.79 2.45
N ALA A 132 -9.79 -8.66 2.25
CA ALA A 132 -9.95 -7.81 1.06
C ALA A 132 -9.64 -8.56 -0.23
N LEU A 133 -8.59 -9.37 -0.28
CA LEU A 133 -8.23 -10.20 -1.45
C LEU A 133 -9.33 -11.20 -1.85
N ARG A 134 -10.20 -11.61 -0.93
CA ARG A 134 -11.35 -12.47 -1.25
C ARG A 134 -12.48 -11.71 -1.95
N PHE A 135 -12.58 -10.40 -1.72
CA PHE A 135 -13.64 -9.54 -2.27
C PHE A 135 -13.16 -8.66 -3.42
N LEU A 136 -11.85 -8.45 -3.53
CA LEU A 136 -11.18 -7.60 -4.52
C LEU A 136 -10.07 -8.42 -5.19
N PRO A 137 -10.39 -9.25 -6.19
CA PRO A 137 -9.44 -10.17 -6.81
C PRO A 137 -8.28 -9.47 -7.54
N GLU A 138 -8.46 -8.20 -7.90
CA GLU A 138 -7.45 -7.37 -8.58
C GLU A 138 -6.58 -6.57 -7.60
N ALA A 139 -6.81 -6.69 -6.29
CA ALA A 139 -5.95 -6.04 -5.31
C ALA A 139 -4.60 -6.77 -5.29
N GLY A 140 -3.54 -6.11 -5.75
CA GLY A 140 -2.21 -6.69 -5.87
C GLY A 140 -1.66 -7.23 -4.52
N PRO A 141 -0.65 -8.12 -4.56
CA PRO A 141 -0.17 -8.88 -3.39
C PRO A 141 0.44 -8.02 -2.25
N ASP A 142 0.93 -6.83 -2.55
CA ASP A 142 1.70 -5.99 -1.61
C ASP A 142 0.93 -4.75 -1.13
N MET A 143 -0.25 -4.99 -0.56
CA MET A 143 -1.10 -3.93 -0.04
C MET A 143 -0.59 -3.30 1.27
N ILE A 144 0.33 -3.94 2.00
CA ILE A 144 0.70 -3.56 3.38
C ILE A 144 2.08 -2.90 3.42
N THR A 145 2.17 -1.74 4.06
CA THR A 145 3.45 -1.15 4.46
C THR A 145 3.47 -0.75 5.93
N GLN A 146 4.65 -0.74 6.54
CA GLN A 146 4.86 -0.14 7.86
C GLN A 146 5.20 1.34 7.69
N GLY A 147 4.45 2.20 8.36
CA GLY A 147 4.77 3.62 8.50
C GLY A 147 4.99 4.03 9.96
N PRO A 148 5.24 5.32 10.22
CA PRO A 148 5.58 5.80 11.56
C PRO A 148 4.47 5.61 12.59
N SER A 149 3.20 5.64 12.15
CA SER A 149 2.03 5.57 13.02
C SER A 149 1.35 4.19 13.03
N GLY A 150 1.94 3.17 12.41
CA GLY A 150 1.38 1.81 12.37
C GLY A 150 1.57 1.12 11.03
N PHE A 151 0.60 0.29 10.66
CA PHE A 151 0.57 -0.49 9.43
C PHE A 151 -0.52 0.03 8.52
N PHE A 152 -0.25 0.11 7.23
CA PHE A 152 -1.15 0.74 6.27
C PHE A 152 -1.48 -0.23 5.15
N CYS A 153 -2.76 -0.27 4.77
CA CYS A 153 -3.25 -1.03 3.63
C CYS A 153 -3.76 -0.09 2.55
N ILE A 154 -3.53 -0.40 1.27
CA ILE A 154 -4.17 0.29 0.13
C ILE A 154 -5.02 -0.68 -0.67
N THR A 155 -6.22 -0.25 -1.08
CA THR A 155 -7.06 -0.97 -2.04
C THR A 155 -7.47 -0.04 -3.16
N ALA A 156 -7.43 -0.56 -4.40
CA ALA A 156 -8.03 0.10 -5.55
C ALA A 156 -9.35 -0.58 -5.89
N ARG A 157 -10.42 0.20 -6.01
CA ARG A 157 -11.77 -0.31 -6.28
C ARG A 157 -12.29 0.17 -7.60
N GLN A 158 -12.72 -0.77 -8.41
CA GLN A 158 -13.35 -0.53 -9.71
C GLN A 158 -14.85 -0.83 -9.70
N ASP A 159 -15.37 -1.47 -8.65
CA ASP A 159 -16.77 -1.89 -8.56
C ASP A 159 -17.76 -0.73 -8.26
N LYS A 160 -17.26 0.47 -7.99
CA LYS A 160 -18.07 1.68 -7.71
C LYS A 160 -17.73 2.85 -8.66
N PRO A 161 -18.18 2.82 -9.93
CA PRO A 161 -17.81 3.82 -10.94
C PRO A 161 -18.19 5.26 -10.60
N ASN A 162 -19.29 5.45 -9.88
CA ASN A 162 -19.75 6.77 -9.42
C ASN A 162 -18.82 7.41 -8.38
N LEU A 163 -17.85 6.67 -7.87
CA LEU A 163 -16.91 7.12 -6.85
C LEU A 163 -15.48 7.23 -7.39
N TYR A 164 -15.30 7.12 -8.70
CA TYR A 164 -13.98 7.25 -9.31
C TYR A 164 -13.41 8.65 -9.13
N GLY A 165 -12.09 8.73 -8.96
CA GLY A 165 -11.41 9.98 -8.67
C GLY A 165 -11.40 10.37 -7.19
N LEU A 166 -11.82 9.48 -6.30
CA LEU A 166 -11.79 9.69 -4.87
C LEU A 166 -10.69 8.85 -4.21
N ILE A 167 -10.02 9.45 -3.22
CA ILE A 167 -9.10 8.78 -2.30
C ILE A 167 -9.68 8.91 -0.89
N THR A 168 -10.00 7.79 -0.26
CA THR A 168 -10.56 7.76 1.09
C THR A 168 -9.56 7.18 2.08
N TYR A 169 -9.19 7.97 3.08
CA TYR A 169 -8.33 7.57 4.18
C TYR A 169 -9.19 7.13 5.36
N HIS A 170 -8.92 5.96 5.91
CA HIS A 170 -9.64 5.33 7.02
C HIS A 170 -8.71 5.14 8.20
N THR A 171 -9.15 5.57 9.38
CA THR A 171 -8.40 5.44 10.63
C THR A 171 -9.36 5.18 11.79
N ILE A 172 -8.88 4.49 12.81
CA ILE A 172 -9.58 4.31 14.08
C ILE A 172 -8.96 5.26 15.11
N GLY A 173 -9.78 5.85 15.97
CA GLY A 173 -9.31 6.64 17.11
C GLY A 173 -10.32 6.62 18.24
N ALA A 174 -9.85 6.84 19.46
CA ALA A 174 -10.71 6.89 20.63
C ALA A 174 -11.53 8.20 20.67
N ILE A 175 -12.83 8.09 20.94
CA ILE A 175 -13.71 9.21 21.28
C ILE A 175 -14.20 9.11 22.71
N GLU A 176 -14.29 10.24 23.40
CA GLU A 176 -15.08 10.34 24.62
C GLU A 176 -16.57 10.44 24.23
N MET A 177 -17.40 9.53 24.74
CA MET A 177 -18.83 9.61 24.51
C MET A 177 -19.46 10.66 25.43
N PRO A 178 -20.19 11.67 24.90
CA PRO A 178 -20.85 12.66 25.73
C PRO A 178 -21.81 12.01 26.73
N GLY A 179 -21.58 12.25 28.03
CA GLY A 179 -22.40 11.69 29.10
C GLY A 179 -21.98 10.30 29.59
N MET A 180 -20.91 9.73 29.06
CA MET A 180 -20.28 8.51 29.58
C MET A 180 -18.83 8.81 30.00
N SER A 181 -18.37 8.27 31.13
CA SER A 181 -16.97 8.38 31.57
C SER A 181 -16.07 7.34 30.88
N THR A 182 -16.34 7.02 29.62
CA THR A 182 -15.70 5.95 28.87
C THR A 182 -15.35 6.43 27.47
N THR A 183 -14.16 6.03 27.02
CA THR A 183 -13.71 6.19 25.64
C THR A 183 -14.06 4.96 24.83
N VAL A 184 -14.59 5.14 23.63
CA VAL A 184 -14.83 4.06 22.66
C VAL A 184 -14.02 4.32 21.39
N ASP A 185 -13.64 3.25 20.69
CA ASP A 185 -13.03 3.38 19.37
C ASP A 185 -14.11 3.83 18.37
N ALA A 186 -13.76 4.80 17.51
CA ALA A 186 -14.59 5.27 16.43
C ALA A 186 -13.84 5.23 15.10
N PHE A 187 -14.58 4.96 14.03
CA PHE A 187 -14.07 5.02 12.68
C PHE A 187 -14.15 6.44 12.13
N TYR A 188 -13.02 6.91 11.61
CA TYR A 188 -12.92 8.18 10.92
C TYR A 188 -12.52 7.93 9.49
N SER A 189 -13.19 8.62 8.58
CA SER A 189 -12.77 8.68 7.20
C SER A 189 -12.62 10.11 6.70
N THR A 190 -11.71 10.30 5.76
CA THR A 190 -11.52 11.57 5.06
C THR A 190 -11.29 11.28 3.59
N THR A 191 -12.08 11.94 2.75
CA THR A 191 -12.03 11.76 1.30
C THR A 191 -11.37 12.97 0.65
N ILE A 192 -10.51 12.73 -0.33
CA ILE A 192 -9.93 13.75 -1.23
C ILE A 192 -10.45 13.47 -2.64
N ASP A 193 -11.01 14.48 -3.29
CA ASP A 193 -11.47 14.39 -4.67
C ASP A 193 -10.41 14.80 -5.70
N ARG A 194 -10.75 14.75 -6.99
CA ARG A 194 -9.87 15.11 -8.11
C ARG A 194 -9.40 16.57 -8.09
N ALA A 195 -10.16 17.47 -7.46
CA ALA A 195 -9.80 18.88 -7.31
C ALA A 195 -8.93 19.11 -6.06
N GLY A 196 -8.65 18.07 -5.26
CA GLY A 196 -7.95 18.18 -3.99
C GLY A 196 -8.83 18.69 -2.85
N VAL A 197 -10.15 18.71 -3.04
CA VAL A 197 -11.09 19.10 -1.98
C VAL A 197 -11.16 17.99 -0.94
N VAL A 198 -10.95 18.37 0.32
CA VAL A 198 -10.93 17.45 1.46
C VAL A 198 -12.27 17.46 2.16
N THR A 199 -12.94 16.31 2.21
CA THR A 199 -14.23 16.12 2.90
C THR A 199 -14.07 15.11 4.04
N PRO A 200 -14.14 15.54 5.31
CA PRO A 200 -14.20 14.61 6.44
C PRO A 200 -15.59 13.99 6.56
N ALA A 201 -15.66 12.69 6.86
CA ALA A 201 -16.90 12.07 7.29
C ALA A 201 -16.96 12.05 8.82
N ASP A 202 -18.14 12.35 9.38
CA ASP A 202 -18.35 12.23 10.81
C ASP A 202 -18.37 10.76 11.25
N PRO A 203 -17.88 10.45 12.47
CA PRO A 203 -17.79 9.07 12.93
C PRO A 203 -19.18 8.46 13.00
N LEU A 204 -19.30 7.27 12.42
CA LEU A 204 -20.38 6.37 12.79
C LEU A 204 -19.93 5.70 14.11
N PRO A 205 -20.73 5.78 15.18
CA PRO A 205 -20.47 4.94 16.34
C PRO A 205 -20.60 3.47 15.91
N ASP A 206 -19.64 2.65 16.35
CA ASP A 206 -19.70 1.18 16.21
C ASP A 206 -20.87 0.58 16.99
#